data_AF-A0A0M8NRZ4-F1
#
_entry.id   AF-A0A0M8NRZ4-F1
#
_cell.length_a   1.000
_cell.length_b   1.000
_cell.length_c   1.000
_cell.angle_alpha   90.00
_cell.angle_beta   90.00
_cell.angle_gamma   90.00
#
_symmetry.space_group_name_H-M   'P 1'
#
loop_
_entity.id
_entity.type
_entity.pdbx_description
1 polymer ?
#
loop_
_entity_poly.entity_id
_entity_poly.type
_entity_poly.pdbx_seq_one_letter_code
_entity_poly.pdbx_strand_id
1 'polypeptide(L)'
;MQLFIHGQRSGYRKGTRNPLESAILNHTIQDGVKIERTTFEHSIYPVHTSEFSHEGDSGSLVFTMSHVVVGMLFAGGVNHMMSYFTPMEVLIEDIKNITKATDVRLKMNRPGTSS
;
A
#
# COMPACT_ATOMS: atom_id res chain seq x y z
N MET A 1 8.21 -11.93 -3.35
CA MET A 1 7.11 -11.86 -4.36
C MET A 1 7.28 -10.60 -5.20
N GLN A 2 7.10 -10.66 -6.52
CA GLN A 2 7.15 -9.47 -7.39
C GLN A 2 5.87 -8.64 -7.25
N LEU A 3 6.04 -7.33 -7.13
CA LEU A 3 4.97 -6.35 -6.98
C LEU A 3 5.18 -5.18 -7.94
N PHE A 4 4.07 -4.53 -8.28
CA PHE A 4 4.01 -3.49 -9.29
C PHE A 4 3.12 -2.34 -8.82
N ILE A 5 3.41 -1.15 -9.34
CA ILE A 5 2.52 0.02 -9.28
C ILE A 5 2.43 0.64 -10.67
N HIS A 6 1.38 1.45 -10.87
CA HIS A 6 1.33 2.44 -11.93
C HIS A 6 1.16 3.82 -11.28
N GLY A 7 2.28 4.42 -10.86
CA GLY A 7 2.29 5.70 -10.17
C GLY A 7 2.07 6.87 -11.12
N GLN A 8 1.56 7.99 -10.58
CA GLN A 8 1.36 9.22 -11.36
C GLN A 8 2.69 9.86 -11.79
N ARG A 9 3.72 9.75 -10.96
CA ARG A 9 5.06 10.29 -11.22
C ARG A 9 6.01 9.22 -11.73
N SER A 10 5.94 8.02 -11.15
CA SER A 10 6.84 6.95 -11.58
C SER A 10 6.35 6.24 -12.85
N GLY A 11 5.07 6.28 -13.18
CA GLY A 11 4.50 5.38 -14.20
C GLY A 11 4.58 3.92 -13.73
N TYR A 12 4.72 2.99 -14.67
CA TYR A 12 4.85 1.57 -14.34
C TYR A 12 6.20 1.27 -13.65
N ARG A 13 6.13 0.60 -12.50
CA ARG A 13 7.31 0.19 -11.73
C ARG A 13 7.18 -1.24 -11.25
N LYS A 14 8.34 -1.88 -11.09
CA LYS A 14 8.50 -3.26 -10.63
C LYS A 14 9.40 -3.29 -9.41
N GLY A 15 9.00 -4.11 -8.44
CA GLY A 15 9.73 -4.28 -7.18
C GLY A 15 9.54 -5.67 -6.61
N THR A 16 10.25 -5.94 -5.51
CA THR A 16 10.14 -7.19 -4.76
C THR A 16 9.67 -6.88 -3.35
N ARG A 17 8.56 -7.51 -2.93
CA ARG A 17 8.08 -7.47 -1.54
C ARG A 17 9.16 -8.01 -0.61
N ASN A 18 9.48 -7.26 0.43
CA ASN A 18 10.28 -7.74 1.55
C ASN A 18 9.51 -8.86 2.28
N PRO A 19 10.12 -10.01 2.59
CA PRO A 19 9.48 -11.03 3.41
C PRO A 19 9.23 -10.56 4.86
N LEU A 20 10.03 -9.62 5.37
CA LEU A 20 9.89 -9.11 6.73
C LEU A 20 8.84 -7.99 6.81
N GLU A 21 7.89 -8.16 7.71
CA GLU A 21 6.98 -7.10 8.13
C GLU A 21 7.70 -6.16 9.09
N SER A 22 7.59 -4.85 8.85
CA SER A 22 8.15 -3.85 9.74
C SER A 22 7.03 -3.33 10.63
N ALA A 23 7.16 -3.54 11.94
CA ALA A 23 6.30 -2.88 12.91
C ALA A 23 6.87 -1.49 13.18
N ILE A 24 6.16 -0.44 12.77
CA ILE A 24 6.51 0.93 13.13
C ILE A 24 5.68 1.32 14.35
N LEU A 25 6.37 1.59 15.46
CA LEU A 25 5.78 2.14 16.67
C LEU A 25 5.78 3.66 16.56
N ASN A 26 4.63 4.23 16.22
CA ASN A 26 4.46 5.68 16.22
C ASN A 26 3.95 6.13 17.59
N HIS A 27 4.65 7.09 18.20
CA HIS A 27 4.14 7.80 19.36
C HIS A 27 3.41 9.04 18.89
N THR A 28 2.09 9.09 19.06
CA THR A 28 1.28 10.26 18.73
C THR A 28 0.72 10.85 20.02
N ILE A 29 0.73 12.17 20.19
CA ILE A 29 0.02 12.81 21.30
C ILE A 29 -1.39 13.15 20.81
N GLN A 30 -2.40 12.57 21.44
CA GLN A 30 -3.82 12.89 21.20
C GLN A 30 -4.40 13.37 22.53
N ASP A 31 -4.96 14.58 22.56
CA ASP A 31 -5.52 15.22 23.76
C ASP A 31 -4.56 15.26 24.97
N GLY A 32 -3.26 15.44 24.72
CA GLY A 32 -2.21 15.47 25.74
C GLY A 32 -1.75 14.09 26.25
N VAL A 33 -2.35 13.01 25.75
CA VAL A 33 -1.97 11.63 26.09
C VAL A 33 -1.08 11.06 24.99
N LYS A 34 0.06 10.47 25.38
CA LYS A 34 0.93 9.72 24.47
C LYS A 34 0.26 8.39 24.11
N ILE A 35 -0.18 8.26 22.88
CA ILE A 35 -0.75 7.04 22.31
C ILE A 35 0.33 6.33 21.52
N GLU A 36 0.48 5.03 21.76
CA GLU A 36 1.29 4.14 20.93
C GLU A 36 0.42 3.57 19.83
N ARG A 37 0.77 3.85 18.57
CA ARG A 37 0.14 3.25 17.41
C ARG A 37 1.18 2.40 16.68
N THR A 38 1.01 1.09 16.77
CA THR A 38 1.79 0.14 15.96
C THR A 38 1.14 0.00 14.59
N THR A 39 1.88 0.32 13.53
CA THR A 39 1.51 0.01 12.15
C THR A 39 2.35 -1.15 11.64
N PHE A 40 1.70 -2.13 11.03
CA PHE A 40 2.38 -3.21 10.30
C PHE A 40 2.56 -2.77 8.85
N GLU A 41 3.80 -2.51 8.48
CA GLU A 41 4.14 -1.93 7.19
C GLU A 41 4.85 -2.95 6.32
N HIS A 42 4.34 -3.10 5.11
CA HIS A 42 4.95 -3.95 4.11
C HIS A 42 5.82 -3.12 3.19
N SER A 43 7.06 -3.56 2.99
CA SER A 43 8.03 -2.87 2.16
C SER A 43 8.25 -3.53 0.81
N ILE A 44 8.61 -2.72 -0.18
CA ILE A 44 8.94 -3.11 -1.55
C ILE A 44 10.31 -2.52 -1.89
N TYR A 45 11.21 -3.37 -2.36
CA TYR A 45 12.49 -2.96 -2.93
C TYR A 45 12.38 -2.74 -4.43
N PRO A 46 13.01 -1.71 -5.00
CA PRO A 46 13.08 -1.53 -6.44
C PRO A 46 13.84 -2.67 -7.11
N VAL A 47 13.46 -2.97 -8.35
CA VAL A 47 14.15 -3.96 -9.18
C VAL A 47 14.57 -3.27 -10.48
N HIS A 48 15.89 -3.23 -10.73
CA HIS A 48 16.53 -2.53 -11.87
C HIS A 48 16.46 -0.99 -11.86
N THR A 49 15.96 -0.39 -10.78
CA THR A 49 15.92 1.07 -10.58
C THR A 49 16.48 1.43 -9.21
N SER A 50 16.84 2.71 -9.00
CA SER A 50 17.25 3.23 -7.69
C SER A 50 16.07 3.33 -6.72
N GLU A 51 14.87 3.56 -7.24
CA GLU A 51 13.66 3.83 -6.45
C GLU A 51 12.45 3.10 -7.03
N PHE A 52 11.52 2.68 -6.16
CA PHE A 52 10.30 2.01 -6.58
C PHE A 52 9.13 3.00 -6.78
N SER A 53 9.07 4.07 -5.98
CA SER A 53 8.03 5.11 -6.07
C SER A 53 8.60 6.49 -5.76
N HIS A 54 7.98 7.54 -6.30
CA HIS A 54 8.33 8.93 -6.03
C HIS A 54 7.25 9.63 -5.20
N GLU A 55 7.59 10.80 -4.66
CA GLU A 55 6.60 11.71 -4.09
C GLU A 55 5.48 12.00 -5.10
N GLY A 56 4.22 11.89 -4.65
CA GLY A 56 3.05 12.01 -5.51
C GLY A 56 2.52 10.69 -6.07
N ASP A 57 3.18 9.56 -5.82
CA ASP A 57 2.62 8.23 -6.12
C ASP A 57 1.73 7.66 -4.99
N SER A 58 1.67 8.31 -3.82
CA SER A 58 0.82 7.90 -2.70
C SER A 58 -0.64 7.68 -3.14
N GLY A 59 -1.25 6.58 -2.68
CA GLY A 59 -2.57 6.13 -3.13
C GLY A 59 -2.53 5.17 -4.32
N SER A 60 -1.37 4.97 -4.97
CA SER A 60 -1.24 3.99 -6.05
C SER A 60 -1.52 2.57 -5.55
N LEU A 61 -2.29 1.80 -6.32
CA LEU A 61 -2.54 0.39 -6.03
C LEU A 61 -1.27 -0.42 -6.27
N VAL A 62 -0.97 -1.29 -5.31
CA VAL A 62 0.09 -2.29 -5.40
C VAL A 62 -0.52 -3.60 -5.85
N PHE A 63 0.03 -4.21 -6.90
CA PHE A 63 -0.52 -5.44 -7.47
C PHE A 63 0.56 -6.47 -7.85
N THR A 64 0.15 -7.73 -7.97
CA THR A 64 1.01 -8.84 -8.40
C THR A 64 1.16 -8.88 -9.92
N MET A 65 2.05 -9.74 -10.43
CA MET A 65 2.19 -9.97 -11.88
C MET A 65 0.88 -10.41 -12.55
N SER A 66 0.02 -11.10 -11.82
CA SER A 66 -1.32 -11.53 -12.27
C SER A 66 -2.38 -10.43 -12.12
N HIS A 67 -1.99 -9.18 -11.89
CA HIS A 67 -2.88 -8.02 -11.70
C HIS A 67 -3.84 -8.14 -10.51
N VAL A 68 -3.48 -8.94 -9.51
CA VAL A 68 -4.23 -9.00 -8.24
C VAL A 68 -3.76 -7.85 -7.35
N VAL A 69 -4.68 -6.98 -6.94
CA VAL A 69 -4.38 -5.88 -6.01
C VAL A 69 -4.16 -6.43 -4.61
N VAL A 70 -3.00 -6.12 -4.02
CA VAL A 70 -2.58 -6.59 -2.70
C VAL A 70 -2.45 -5.47 -1.67
N GLY A 71 -2.59 -4.21 -2.09
CA GLY A 71 -2.56 -3.09 -1.17
C GLY A 71 -2.49 -1.73 -1.85
N MET A 72 -2.18 -0.72 -1.05
CA MET A 72 -2.07 0.67 -1.48
C MET A 72 -0.78 1.30 -0.95
N LEU A 73 -0.01 1.91 -1.84
CA LEU A 73 1.20 2.64 -1.53
C LEU A 73 0.86 3.88 -0.69
N PHE A 74 1.58 4.11 0.41
CA PHE A 74 1.36 5.33 1.22
C PHE A 74 2.64 6.14 1.45
N ALA A 75 3.83 5.52 1.41
CA ALA A 75 5.09 6.21 1.68
C ALA A 75 6.28 5.64 0.89
N GLY A 76 7.31 6.45 0.74
CA GLY A 76 8.68 6.03 0.41
C GLY A 76 9.57 6.18 1.65
N GLY A 77 10.57 5.33 1.81
CA GLY A 77 11.56 5.45 2.88
C GLY A 77 12.47 6.65 2.72
N VAL A 78 13.11 7.07 3.81
CA VAL A 78 13.93 8.30 3.91
C VAL A 78 15.09 8.37 2.89
N ASN A 79 15.58 7.21 2.43
CA ASN A 79 16.60 7.12 1.37
C ASN A 79 16.06 6.58 0.04
N HIS A 80 14.73 6.55 -0.14
CA HIS A 80 13.98 5.98 -1.28
C HIS A 80 14.31 4.52 -1.64
N MET A 81 15.12 3.83 -0.83
CA MET A 81 15.49 2.43 -1.03
C MET A 81 14.32 1.45 -0.88
N MET A 82 13.27 1.87 -0.18
CA MET A 82 12.06 1.06 0.01
C MET A 82 10.83 1.93 -0.14
N SER A 83 9.75 1.29 -0.57
CA SER A 83 8.40 1.87 -0.58
C SER A 83 7.49 1.06 0.33
N TYR A 84 6.58 1.72 1.02
CA TYR A 84 5.68 1.10 1.99
C TYR A 84 4.24 1.13 1.52
N PHE A 85 3.54 0.02 1.75
CA PHE A 85 2.15 -0.12 1.41
C PHE A 85 1.35 -0.76 2.55
N THR A 86 0.07 -0.40 2.63
CA THR A 86 -0.89 -1.06 3.51
C THR A 86 -1.55 -2.21 2.75
N PRO A 87 -1.62 -3.42 3.31
CA PRO A 87 -2.32 -4.54 2.69
C PRO A 87 -3.79 -4.23 2.43
N MET A 88 -4.34 -4.80 1.36
CA MET A 88 -5.71 -4.53 0.95
C MET A 88 -6.73 -5.03 1.98
N GLU A 89 -6.47 -6.16 2.61
CA GLU A 89 -7.30 -6.71 3.69
C GLU A 89 -7.40 -5.74 4.88
N VAL A 90 -6.27 -5.14 5.28
CA VAL A 90 -6.22 -4.16 6.38
C VAL A 90 -6.99 -2.90 6.01
N LEU A 91 -6.85 -2.40 4.77
CA LEU A 91 -7.61 -1.24 4.30
C LEU A 91 -9.11 -1.49 4.30
N ILE A 92 -9.56 -2.65 3.79
CA ILE A 92 -10.98 -3.00 3.74
C ILE A 92 -11.53 -3.14 5.17
N GLU A 93 -10.81 -3.79 6.07
CA GLU A 93 -11.19 -3.95 7.46
C GLU A 93 -11.29 -2.59 8.18
N ASP A 94 -10.30 -1.72 8.02
CA ASP A 94 -10.28 -0.39 8.62
C ASP A 94 -11.45 0.48 8.12
N ILE A 95 -11.73 0.47 6.80
CA ILE A 95 -12.90 1.16 6.23
C ILE A 95 -14.19 0.65 6.87
N LYS A 96 -14.38 -0.67 6.97
CA LYS A 96 -15.58 -1.26 7.60
C LYS A 96 -15.70 -0.85 9.07
N ASN A 97 -14.59 -0.89 9.80
CA ASN A 97 -14.55 -0.56 11.22
C ASN A 97 -14.89 0.91 11.50
N ILE A 98 -14.36 1.83 10.69
CA ILE A 98 -14.55 3.28 10.83
C ILE A 98 -15.94 3.69 10.34
N THR A 99 -16.34 3.24 9.15
CA THR A 99 -17.57 3.72 8.49
C THR A 99 -18.83 2.93 8.87
N LYS A 100 -18.67 1.78 9.54
CA LYS A 100 -19.74 0.78 9.79
C LYS A 100 -20.35 0.18 8.52
N ALA A 101 -19.68 0.35 7.38
CA ALA A 101 -20.05 -0.35 6.16
C ALA A 101 -19.89 -1.87 6.36
N THR A 102 -20.88 -2.64 5.94
CA THR A 102 -20.85 -4.10 6.04
C THR A 102 -20.30 -4.75 4.76
N ASP A 103 -20.45 -4.08 3.61
CA ASP A 103 -20.07 -4.61 2.30
C ASP A 103 -19.15 -3.67 1.52
N VAL A 104 -17.84 -3.82 1.77
CA VAL A 104 -16.77 -3.11 1.05
C VAL A 104 -16.04 -4.13 0.17
N ARG A 105 -16.03 -3.90 -1.14
CA ARG A 105 -15.42 -4.80 -2.14
C ARG A 105 -14.72 -4.01 -3.23
N LEU A 106 -13.66 -4.59 -3.80
CA LEU A 106 -13.10 -4.11 -5.05
C LEU A 106 -14.01 -4.56 -6.21
N LYS A 107 -14.53 -3.60 -6.98
CA LYS A 107 -15.34 -3.88 -8.16
C LYS A 107 -14.45 -4.48 -9.24
N MET A 108 -14.61 -5.78 -9.51
CA MET A 108 -14.02 -6.40 -10.69
C MET A 108 -14.84 -6.02 -11.92
N ASN A 109 -14.28 -5.21 -12.81
CA ASN A 109 -14.84 -5.06 -14.16
C ASN A 109 -14.48 -6.34 -14.94
N ARG A 110 -15.45 -7.25 -15.09
CA ARG A 110 -15.33 -8.33 -16.08
C ARG A 110 -15.43 -7.69 -17.47
N PRO A 111 -14.48 -7.94 -18.38
CA PRO A 111 -14.72 -7.63 -19.79
C PRO A 111 -15.85 -8.56 -20.27
N GLY A 112 -17.07 -8.02 -20.40
CA GLY A 112 -18.21 -8.79 -20.89
C GLY A 112 -19.63 -8.34 -20.48
N THR A 113 -19.81 -7.34 -19.62
CA THR A 113 -21.16 -6.84 -19.30
C THR A 113 -21.19 -5.32 -19.27
N SER A 114 -21.27 -4.73 -20.45
CA SER A 114 -21.88 -3.43 -20.71
C SER A 114 -22.75 -3.62 -21.94
N SER A 115 -24.01 -3.97 -21.68
CA SER A 115 -25.15 -3.85 -22.58
C SER A 115 -25.61 -2.40 -22.65
#